data_AF-A0A0J8SSA7-F1
#
_entry.id   AF-A0A0J8SSA7-F1
#
_cell.length_a   1.000
_cell.length_b   1.000
_cell.length_c   1.000
_cell.angle_alpha   90.00
_cell.angle_beta   90.00
_cell.angle_gamma   90.00
#
_symmetry.space_group_name_H-M   'P 1'
#
loop_
_entity.id
_entity.type
_entity.pdbx_description
1 polymer ?
#
loop_
_entity_poly.entity_id
_entity_poly.type
_entity_poly.pdbx_seq_one_letter_code
_entity_poly.pdbx_strand_id
1 'polypeptide(L)'
;MDCFAIEIEIPADKCPKIRGRKQLIREGKAKVFLSNNTSTRRALTGFTRYGVSSGRNVIVLTPYEFKDRKNQITNFLNKRFDSEWKLKLIPIKNT
;
A
#
# COMPACT_ATOMS: atom_id res chain seq x y z
N MET A 1 15.53 10.49 -10.62
CA MET A 1 14.78 9.21 -10.61
C MET A 1 13.36 9.53 -10.22
N ASP A 2 12.41 9.11 -11.04
CA ASP A 2 10.99 9.23 -10.71
C ASP A 2 10.66 8.18 -9.65
N CYS A 3 10.11 8.64 -8.53
CA CYS A 3 9.68 7.78 -7.43
C CYS A 3 8.22 8.08 -7.12
N PHE A 4 7.50 7.09 -6.60
CA PHE A 4 6.11 7.26 -6.21
C PHE A 4 5.77 6.48 -4.95
N ALA A 5 4.80 7.00 -4.23
CA ALA A 5 4.05 6.27 -3.23
C ALA A 5 2.86 5.54 -3.89
N ILE A 6 2.38 4.47 -3.27
CA ILE A 6 1.19 3.74 -3.73
C ILE A 6 0.03 4.05 -2.80
N GLU A 7 -0.98 4.77 -3.31
CA GLU A 7 -2.29 4.95 -2.68
C GLU A 7 -3.22 3.81 -3.13
N ILE A 8 -3.99 3.29 -2.19
CA ILE A 8 -4.95 2.22 -2.38
C ILE A 8 -6.29 2.73 -1.90
N GLU A 9 -7.29 2.73 -2.78
CA GLU A 9 -8.68 2.97 -2.45
C GLU A 9 -9.38 1.64 -2.20
N ILE A 10 -10.05 1.50 -1.06
CA ILE A 10 -10.78 0.29 -0.63
C ILE A 10 -12.16 0.67 -0.07
N PRO A 11 -13.14 -0.25 -0.02
CA PRO A 11 -14.37 -0.06 0.74
C PRO A 11 -14.10 0.31 2.21
N ALA A 12 -14.90 1.22 2.78
CA ALA A 12 -14.70 1.73 4.14
C ALA A 12 -14.84 0.66 5.23
N ASP A 13 -15.71 -0.32 5.01
CA ASP A 13 -15.93 -1.52 5.84
C ASP A 13 -14.70 -2.45 5.83
N LYS A 14 -14.01 -2.58 4.68
CA LYS A 14 -12.75 -3.34 4.56
C LYS A 14 -11.51 -2.59 5.07
N CYS A 15 -11.64 -1.31 5.43
CA CYS A 15 -10.53 -0.53 5.95
C CYS A 15 -10.08 -1.05 7.33
N PRO A 16 -8.79 -1.41 7.50
CA PRO A 16 -8.31 -1.93 8.77
C PRO A 16 -8.33 -0.86 9.87
N LYS A 17 -8.24 -1.30 11.13
CA LYS A 17 -8.09 -0.42 12.30
C LYS A 17 -6.70 0.24 12.28
N ILE A 18 -6.58 1.36 11.57
CA ILE A 18 -5.36 2.18 11.49
C ILE A 18 -5.58 3.55 12.13
N ARG A 19 -4.50 4.17 12.63
CA ARG A 19 -4.56 5.49 13.25
C ARG A 19 -5.09 6.51 12.24
N GLY A 20 -6.08 7.31 12.65
CA GLY A 20 -6.70 8.30 11.76
C GLY A 20 -7.73 7.73 10.78
N ARG A 21 -8.17 6.46 10.90
CA ARG A 21 -9.14 5.81 9.99
C ARG A 21 -10.32 6.69 9.60
N LYS A 22 -10.94 7.40 10.54
CA LYS A 22 -12.10 8.28 10.27
C LYS A 22 -11.79 9.37 9.23
N GLN A 23 -10.57 9.90 9.22
CA GLN A 23 -10.14 10.97 8.29
C GLN A 23 -9.82 10.43 6.89
N LEU A 24 -9.51 9.12 6.80
CA LEU A 24 -9.19 8.43 5.56
C LEU A 24 -10.44 7.98 4.80
N ILE A 25 -11.59 7.92 5.48
CA ILE A 25 -12.86 7.49 4.90
C ILE A 25 -13.63 8.70 4.40
N ARG A 26 -14.00 8.68 3.11
CA ARG A 26 -14.91 9.64 2.47
C ARG A 26 -15.80 8.89 1.51
N GLU A 27 -17.10 9.20 1.50
CA GLU A 27 -18.07 8.63 0.54
C GLU A 27 -18.05 7.09 0.49
N GLY A 28 -17.94 6.43 1.65
CA GLY A 28 -17.93 4.97 1.73
C GLY A 28 -16.64 4.29 1.23
N LYS A 29 -15.61 5.06 0.87
CA LYS A 29 -14.28 4.57 0.49
C LYS A 29 -13.21 5.05 1.45
N ALA A 30 -12.19 4.23 1.69
CA ALA A 30 -11.00 4.60 2.44
C ALA A 30 -9.81 4.72 1.50
N LYS A 31 -9.02 5.79 1.65
CA LYS A 31 -7.73 5.95 0.98
C LYS A 31 -6.61 5.66 1.96
N VAL A 32 -5.81 4.65 1.66
CA VAL A 32 -4.69 4.19 2.49
C VAL A 32 -3.44 4.06 1.64
N PHE A 33 -2.27 3.99 2.25
CA PHE A 33 -1.01 3.83 1.54
C PHE A 33 -0.43 2.45 1.73
N LEU A 34 0.19 1.88 0.68
CA LEU A 34 0.95 0.64 0.79
C LEU A 34 2.12 0.84 1.75
N SER A 35 2.30 -0.08 2.69
CA SER A 35 3.37 -0.04 3.68
C SER A 35 4.18 -1.35 3.71
N ASN A 36 5.42 -1.26 4.18
CA ASN A 36 6.22 -2.43 4.46
C ASN A 36 5.84 -2.98 5.83
N ASN A 37 5.55 -4.28 5.90
CA ASN A 37 5.23 -5.00 7.13
C ASN A 37 6.13 -6.25 7.28
N THR A 38 7.29 -6.23 6.64
CA THR A 38 8.27 -7.32 6.68
C THR A 38 9.04 -7.28 7.99
N SER A 39 8.89 -8.32 8.81
CA SER A 39 9.74 -8.54 9.99
C SER A 39 11.16 -8.93 9.57
N THR A 40 12.17 -8.64 10.40
CA THR A 40 13.57 -9.06 10.19
C THR A 40 13.70 -10.53 9.83
N ARG A 41 13.05 -11.43 10.58
CA ARG A 41 13.05 -12.88 10.30
C ARG A 41 12.64 -13.24 8.85
N ARG A 42 11.65 -12.52 8.30
CA ARG A 42 11.15 -12.76 6.93
C ARG A 42 12.05 -12.13 5.88
N ALA A 43 12.58 -10.95 6.17
CA ALA A 43 13.55 -10.28 5.31
C ALA A 43 14.81 -11.14 5.09
N LEU A 44 15.34 -11.74 6.17
CA LEU A 44 16.50 -12.64 6.11
C LEU A 44 16.26 -13.91 5.28
N THR A 45 14.99 -14.28 5.06
CA THR A 45 14.60 -15.40 4.19
C THR A 45 14.18 -14.95 2.78
N GLY A 46 14.40 -13.68 2.41
CA GLY A 46 14.06 -13.12 1.10
C GLY A 46 12.58 -12.82 0.87
N PHE A 47 11.73 -12.87 1.91
CA PHE A 47 10.30 -12.63 1.78
C PHE A 47 9.90 -11.19 2.16
N THR A 48 9.23 -10.49 1.24
CA THR A 48 8.58 -9.20 1.53
C THR A 48 7.12 -9.42 1.94
N ARG A 49 6.68 -8.73 3.00
CA ARG A 49 5.29 -8.62 3.43
C ARG A 49 4.80 -7.19 3.32
N TYR A 50 3.61 -7.04 2.76
CA TYR A 50 2.94 -5.76 2.61
C TYR A 50 1.90 -5.55 3.71
N GLY A 51 1.63 -4.27 3.97
CA GLY A 51 0.53 -3.79 4.78
C GLY A 51 -0.11 -2.56 4.14
N VAL A 52 -1.06 -1.97 4.86
CA VAL A 52 -1.58 -0.64 4.54
C VAL A 52 -1.43 0.28 5.76
N SER A 53 -1.19 1.56 5.52
CA SER A 53 -1.01 2.56 6.56
C SER A 53 -1.77 3.85 6.26
N SER A 54 -1.87 4.72 7.26
CA SER A 54 -2.41 6.07 7.14
C SER A 54 -1.41 7.09 6.56
N GLY A 55 -0.24 6.66 6.07
CA GLY A 55 0.79 7.55 5.51
C GLY A 55 2.09 7.69 6.31
N ARG A 56 2.27 7.00 7.46
CA ARG A 56 3.50 7.11 8.28
C ARG A 56 4.66 6.17 7.91
N ASN A 57 4.39 5.11 7.14
CA ASN A 57 5.40 4.11 6.77
C ASN A 57 5.16 3.65 5.33
N VAL A 58 5.06 4.62 4.42
CA VAL A 58 4.71 4.37 3.02
C VAL A 58 5.91 3.81 2.28
N ILE A 59 5.69 2.79 1.46
CA ILE A 59 6.72 2.33 0.53
C ILE A 59 6.81 3.33 -0.62
N VAL A 60 8.03 3.79 -0.87
CA VAL A 60 8.41 4.52 -2.07
C VAL A 60 9.07 3.55 -3.04
N LEU A 61 8.61 3.55 -4.29
CA LEU A 61 9.17 2.70 -5.35
C LEU A 61 9.54 3.54 -6.57
N THR A 62 10.58 3.12 -7.25
CA THR A 62 10.84 3.47 -8.64
C THR A 62 9.92 2.67 -9.58
N PRO A 63 9.74 3.10 -10.85
CA PRO A 63 9.02 2.32 -11.86
C PRO A 63 9.55 0.90 -12.04
N TYR A 64 10.88 0.73 -11.96
CA TYR A 64 11.53 -0.57 -12.09
C TYR A 64 11.15 -1.49 -10.92
N GLU A 65 11.31 -1.04 -9.68
CA GLU A 65 10.96 -1.86 -8.51
C GLU A 65 9.46 -2.18 -8.44
N PHE A 66 8.60 -1.24 -8.87
CA PHE A 66 7.17 -1.52 -8.96
C PHE A 66 6.86 -2.59 -9.99
N LYS A 67 7.51 -2.57 -11.17
CA LYS A 67 7.34 -3.60 -12.19
C LYS A 67 7.65 -4.99 -11.63
N ASP A 68 8.77 -5.11 -10.90
CA ASP A 68 9.21 -6.39 -10.32
C ASP A 68 8.29 -6.87 -9.18
N ARG A 69 7.75 -5.94 -8.40
CA ARG A 69 6.90 -6.24 -7.23
C ARG A 69 5.41 -6.27 -7.55
N LYS A 70 4.98 -5.87 -8.76
CA LYS A 70 3.57 -5.67 -9.13
C LYS A 70 2.71 -6.89 -8.80
N ASN A 71 3.15 -8.08 -9.20
CA ASN A 71 2.40 -9.31 -8.98
C ASN A 71 2.24 -9.63 -7.48
N GLN A 72 3.28 -9.39 -6.68
CA GLN A 72 3.22 -9.60 -5.23
C GLN A 72 2.28 -8.61 -4.54
N ILE A 73 2.31 -7.34 -4.96
CA ILE A 73 1.41 -6.29 -4.46
C ILE A 73 -0.04 -6.61 -4.83
N THR A 74 -0.32 -6.93 -6.09
CA THR A 74 -1.65 -7.33 -6.57
C THR A 74 -2.18 -8.54 -5.80
N ASN A 75 -1.35 -9.57 -5.61
CA ASN A 75 -1.74 -10.76 -4.84
C ASN A 75 -2.05 -10.44 -3.38
N PHE A 76 -1.29 -9.54 -2.76
CA PHE A 76 -1.57 -9.06 -1.41
C PHE A 76 -2.93 -8.33 -1.35
N LEU A 77 -3.19 -7.42 -2.29
CA LEU A 77 -4.42 -6.64 -2.32
C LEU A 77 -5.65 -7.51 -2.61
N ASN A 78 -5.54 -8.45 -3.54
CA ASN A 78 -6.61 -9.41 -3.83
C ASN A 78 -6.95 -10.27 -2.61
N LYS A 79 -5.94 -10.81 -1.92
CA LYS A 79 -6.15 -11.60 -0.69
C LYS A 79 -6.71 -10.77 0.46
N ARG A 80 -6.43 -9.47 0.50
CA ARG A 80 -6.79 -8.61 1.64
C ARG A 80 -8.15 -7.93 1.47
N PHE A 81 -8.53 -7.64 0.23
CA PHE A 81 -9.70 -6.81 -0.08
C PHE A 81 -10.63 -7.44 -1.13
N ASP A 82 -10.46 -8.73 -1.45
CA ASP A 82 -11.28 -9.50 -2.39
C ASP A 82 -11.38 -8.87 -3.78
N SER A 83 -10.28 -8.31 -4.27
CA SER A 83 -10.21 -7.55 -5.54
C SER A 83 -11.01 -6.24 -5.56
N GLU A 84 -11.66 -5.85 -4.46
CA GLU A 84 -12.32 -4.56 -4.31
C GLU A 84 -11.32 -3.47 -3.89
N TRP A 85 -10.43 -3.13 -4.80
CA TRP A 85 -9.44 -2.08 -4.57
C TRP A 85 -9.08 -1.36 -5.87
N LYS A 86 -8.64 -0.10 -5.75
CA LYS A 86 -8.00 0.64 -6.84
C LYS A 86 -6.63 1.12 -6.38
N LEU A 87 -5.65 1.03 -7.26
CA LEU A 87 -4.28 1.44 -7.01
C LEU A 87 -3.97 2.71 -7.80
N LYS A 88 -3.39 3.70 -7.11
CA LYS A 88 -2.93 4.96 -7.71
C LYS A 88 -1.47 5.20 -7.35
N LEU A 89 -0.66 5.53 -8.36
CA LEU A 89 0.73 5.94 -8.17
C LEU A 89 0.75 7.45 -7.90
N ILE A 90 1.32 7.85 -6.77
CA ILE A 90 1.42 9.24 -6.33
C ILE A 90 2.87 9.68 -6.51
N PRO A 91 3.20 10.50 -7.52
CA PRO A 91 4.56 10.97 -7.76
C PRO A 91 5.09 11.73 -6.54
N ILE A 92 6.32 11.44 -6.16
CA ILE A 92 7.03 12.19 -5.12
C ILE A 92 7.78 13.31 -5.83
N LYS A 93 7.48 14.55 -5.46
CA LYS A 93 8.27 15.69 -5.92
C LYS A 93 9.61 15.65 -5.18
N ASN A 94 10.70 15.49 -5.93
CA ASN A 94 12.01 15.86 -5.40
C ASN A 94 11.94 17.38 -5.18
N THR A 95 12.09 17.78 -3.93
CA THR A 95 12.15 19.20 -3.54
C THR A 95 13.59 19.64 -3.58
#